data_AF-A0A258YYE9-F1
#
_entry.id   AF-A0A258YYE9-F1
#
_cell.length_a   1.000
_cell.length_b   1.000
_cell.length_c   1.000
_cell.angle_alpha   90.00
_cell.angle_beta   90.00
_cell.angle_gamma   90.00
#
_symmetry.space_group_name_H-M   'P 1'
#
loop_
_entity.id
_entity.type
_entity.pdbx_description
1 polymer ?
#
loop_
_entity_poly.entity_id
_entity_poly.type
_entity_poly.pdbx_seq_one_letter_code
_entity_poly.pdbx_strand_id
1 'polypeptide(L)'
;LRYYYSDREHTDLGKIWNERTGLPFVFALLCTHNHTSELKRLSNAFVRKPIKIPYYVLMENARKSDLTPAQITHYLQYISYKIGEKEERGYKRFLKEAIQKGLSPSMRDIRYR
;
A
#
# COMPACT_ATOMS: atom_id res chain seq x y z
N LEU A 1 4.45 -11.81 4.50
CA LEU A 1 3.51 -12.01 5.63
C LEU A 1 3.72 -13.33 6.38
N ARG A 2 3.82 -14.50 5.70
CA ARG A 2 4.20 -15.76 6.36
C ARG A 2 5.48 -15.64 7.21
N TYR A 3 6.51 -14.99 6.65
CA TYR A 3 7.77 -14.74 7.35
C TYR A 3 7.62 -13.85 8.60
N TYR A 4 6.74 -12.85 8.54
CA TYR A 4 6.42 -11.97 9.68
C TYR A 4 5.79 -12.77 10.83
N TYR A 5 4.90 -13.71 10.51
CA TYR A 5 4.25 -14.58 11.50
C TYR A 5 5.05 -15.82 11.90
N SER A 6 6.20 -16.08 11.28
CA SER A 6 7.07 -17.20 11.64
C SER A 6 8.09 -16.85 12.73
N ASP A 7 7.93 -15.70 13.39
CA ASP A 7 8.82 -15.16 14.44
C ASP A 7 10.30 -15.12 14.04
N ARG A 8 10.54 -14.95 12.74
CA ARG A 8 11.90 -14.79 12.19
C ARG A 8 12.27 -13.33 12.23
N GLU A 9 13.55 -13.06 12.40
CA GLU A 9 14.09 -11.70 12.35
C GLU A 9 13.75 -11.05 11.01
N HIS A 10 13.01 -9.94 11.06
CA HIS A 10 12.57 -9.17 9.91
C HIS A 10 12.60 -7.68 10.21
N THR A 11 12.75 -6.89 9.16
CA THR A 11 12.77 -5.43 9.23
C THR A 11 11.53 -4.86 8.54
N ASP A 12 10.71 -4.12 9.28
CA ASP A 12 9.58 -3.39 8.72
C ASP A 12 10.04 -2.04 8.16
N LEU A 13 10.09 -1.94 6.83
CA LEU A 13 10.51 -0.73 6.13
C LEU A 13 9.52 0.44 6.30
N GLY A 14 8.24 0.15 6.45
CA GLY A 14 7.21 1.17 6.71
C GLY A 14 7.39 1.76 8.11
N LYS A 15 7.68 0.91 9.10
CA LYS A 15 8.02 1.33 10.46
C LYS A 15 9.30 2.17 10.48
N ILE A 16 10.38 1.70 9.88
CA ILE A 16 11.65 2.46 9.81
C ILE A 16 11.45 3.81 9.13
N TRP A 17 10.68 3.87 8.05
CA TRP A 17 10.35 5.13 7.40
C TRP A 17 9.63 6.08 8.35
N ASN A 18 8.62 5.57 9.07
CA ASN A 18 7.86 6.38 10.02
C ASN A 18 8.73 6.88 11.17
N GLU A 19 9.58 6.04 11.74
CA GLU A 19 10.53 6.40 12.81
C GLU A 19 11.50 7.50 12.36
N ARG A 20 11.98 7.45 11.10
CA ARG A 20 12.92 8.44 10.56
C ARG A 20 12.28 9.76 10.14
N THR A 21 11.04 9.74 9.70
CA THR A 21 10.42 10.88 9.01
C THR A 21 9.20 11.45 9.71
N GLY A 22 8.57 10.70 10.61
CA GLY A 22 7.27 10.99 11.19
C GLY A 22 6.11 10.91 10.19
N LEU A 23 6.34 10.39 8.98
CA LEU A 23 5.35 10.35 7.89
C LEU A 23 4.93 8.91 7.58
N PRO A 24 3.69 8.70 7.10
CA PRO A 24 3.29 7.42 6.53
C PRO A 24 4.03 7.16 5.21
N PHE A 25 4.15 5.88 4.85
CA PHE A 25 4.71 5.45 3.57
C PHE A 25 3.59 5.10 2.58
N VAL A 26 3.68 5.61 1.34
CA VAL A 26 2.70 5.33 0.28
C VAL A 26 3.26 4.27 -0.66
N PHE A 27 2.72 3.06 -0.57
CA PHE A 27 3.18 1.93 -1.39
C PHE A 27 2.65 1.96 -2.83
N ALA A 28 1.44 2.45 -3.03
CA ALA A 28 0.78 2.44 -4.33
C ALA A 28 -0.22 3.60 -4.46
N LEU A 29 -0.46 4.01 -5.70
CA LEU A 29 -1.48 4.99 -6.07
C LEU A 29 -2.33 4.42 -7.20
N LEU A 30 -3.62 4.74 -7.20
CA LEU A 30 -4.48 4.55 -8.36
C LEU A 30 -4.24 5.70 -9.34
N CYS A 31 -3.54 5.41 -10.43
CA CYS A 31 -3.20 6.39 -11.46
C CYS A 31 -4.03 6.15 -12.72
N THR A 32 -4.40 7.24 -13.39
CA THR A 32 -5.09 7.22 -14.69
C THR A 32 -4.49 8.31 -15.57
N HIS A 33 -4.47 8.09 -16.89
CA HIS A 33 -4.14 9.16 -17.84
C HIS A 33 -5.30 10.16 -17.97
N ASN A 34 -6.54 9.66 -17.92
CA ASN A 34 -7.75 10.45 -18.06
C ASN A 34 -8.49 10.52 -16.71
N HIS A 35 -8.55 11.71 -16.13
CA HIS A 35 -9.16 11.96 -14.82
C HIS A 35 -10.69 12.11 -14.89
N THR A 36 -11.37 11.05 -15.32
CA THR A 36 -12.82 11.05 -15.49
C THR A 36 -13.56 11.27 -14.16
N SER A 37 -14.72 11.90 -14.24
CA SER A 37 -15.56 12.20 -13.07
C SER A 37 -16.04 10.92 -12.37
N GLU A 38 -16.27 9.88 -13.17
CA GLU A 38 -16.72 8.56 -12.79
C GLU A 38 -15.69 7.86 -11.93
N LEU A 39 -14.42 7.88 -12.36
CA LEU A 39 -13.33 7.26 -11.62
C LEU A 39 -13.07 7.99 -10.29
N LYS A 40 -13.13 9.33 -10.28
CA LYS A 40 -13.06 10.13 -9.04
C LYS A 40 -14.19 9.77 -8.08
N ARG A 41 -15.42 9.63 -8.58
CA ARG A 41 -16.57 9.24 -7.77
C ARG A 41 -16.39 7.83 -7.19
N LEU A 42 -15.92 6.88 -8.01
CA LEU A 42 -15.67 5.50 -7.61
C LEU A 42 -14.57 5.40 -6.54
N SER A 43 -13.42 6.06 -6.75
CA SER A 43 -12.31 6.04 -5.80
C SER A 43 -12.69 6.68 -4.47
N ASN A 44 -13.42 7.80 -4.50
CA ASN A 44 -13.93 8.44 -3.28
C ASN A 44 -14.93 7.55 -2.54
N ALA A 45 -15.80 6.84 -3.26
CA ALA A 45 -16.74 5.90 -2.65
C ALA A 45 -16.03 4.68 -2.03
N PHE A 46 -14.95 4.20 -2.65
CA PHE A 46 -14.13 3.10 -2.14
C PHE A 46 -13.49 3.44 -0.80
N VAL A 47 -12.85 4.61 -0.69
CA VAL A 47 -12.16 5.03 0.55
C VAL A 47 -13.13 5.28 1.71
N ARG A 48 -14.36 5.73 1.43
CA ARG A 48 -15.35 6.06 2.47
C ARG A 48 -16.04 4.85 3.07
N LYS A 49 -16.05 3.71 2.38
CA LYS A 49 -16.78 2.52 2.83
C LYS A 49 -15.84 1.56 3.57
N PRO A 50 -16.27 0.96 4.69
CA PRO A 50 -15.50 -0.11 5.32
C PRO A 50 -15.38 -1.29 4.34
N ILE A 51 -14.17 -1.80 4.18
CA ILE A 51 -13.91 -2.94 3.30
C ILE A 51 -14.49 -4.20 3.95
N LYS A 52 -15.46 -4.83 3.25
CA LYS A 52 -15.96 -6.15 3.62
C LYS A 52 -15.31 -7.17 2.70
N ILE A 53 -14.56 -8.11 3.30
CA ILE A 53 -13.92 -9.20 2.57
C ILE A 53 -14.89 -10.39 2.57
N PRO A 54 -15.38 -10.82 1.39
CA PRO A 54 -16.20 -12.03 1.34
C PRO A 54 -15.44 -13.23 1.90
N TYR A 55 -16.10 -14.06 2.69
CA TYR A 55 -15.45 -15.17 3.41
C TYR A 55 -14.71 -16.13 2.47
N TYR A 56 -15.28 -16.43 1.31
CA TYR A 56 -14.62 -17.31 0.33
C TYR A 56 -13.30 -16.73 -0.18
N VAL A 57 -13.21 -15.42 -0.40
CA VAL A 57 -11.97 -14.74 -0.82
C VAL A 57 -10.92 -14.83 0.29
N LEU A 58 -11.33 -14.61 1.54
CA LEU A 58 -10.44 -14.70 2.69
C LEU A 58 -9.88 -16.12 2.85
N MET A 59 -10.74 -17.14 2.75
CA MET A 59 -10.35 -18.55 2.85
C MET A 59 -9.45 -19.00 1.70
N GLU A 60 -9.71 -18.55 0.48
CA GLU A 60 -8.86 -18.83 -0.67
C GLU A 60 -7.44 -18.26 -0.47
N ASN A 61 -7.35 -16.99 -0.03
CA ASN A 61 -6.06 -16.34 0.23
C ASN A 61 -5.32 -16.96 1.42
N ALA A 62 -6.04 -17.37 2.47
CA ALA A 62 -5.51 -18.12 3.60
C ALA A 62 -4.80 -19.40 3.14
N ARG A 63 -5.48 -20.20 2.30
CA ARG A 63 -4.89 -21.41 1.71
C ARG A 63 -3.68 -21.13 0.84
N LYS A 64 -3.77 -20.16 -0.09
CA LYS A 64 -2.67 -19.83 -1.02
C LYS A 64 -1.43 -19.29 -0.30
N SER A 65 -1.63 -18.55 0.79
CA SER A 65 -0.55 -17.87 1.50
C SER A 65 0.02 -18.68 2.66
N ASP A 66 -0.57 -19.84 2.97
CA ASP A 66 -0.26 -20.64 4.16
C ASP A 66 -0.33 -19.79 5.45
N LEU A 67 -1.47 -19.10 5.59
CA LEU A 67 -1.77 -18.20 6.69
C LEU A 67 -3.19 -18.44 7.18
N THR A 68 -3.43 -18.18 8.46
CA THR A 68 -4.79 -18.21 8.99
C THR A 68 -5.59 -16.98 8.53
N PRO A 69 -6.93 -17.08 8.42
CA PRO A 69 -7.79 -15.92 8.18
C PRO A 69 -7.54 -14.78 9.17
N ALA A 70 -7.31 -15.11 10.45
CA ALA A 70 -7.04 -14.13 11.51
C ALA A 70 -5.72 -13.37 11.28
N GLN A 71 -4.66 -14.05 10.83
CA GLN A 71 -3.39 -13.40 10.48
C GLN A 71 -3.53 -12.44 9.29
N ILE A 72 -4.35 -12.81 8.29
CA ILE A 72 -4.62 -11.95 7.15
C ILE A 72 -5.42 -10.72 7.60
N THR A 73 -6.50 -10.90 8.35
CA THR A 73 -7.33 -9.77 8.80
C THR A 73 -6.57 -8.84 9.75
N HIS A 74 -5.74 -9.38 10.64
CA HIS A 74 -4.84 -8.59 11.49
C HIS A 74 -3.90 -7.72 10.65
N TYR A 75 -3.25 -8.29 9.63
CA TYR A 75 -2.36 -7.52 8.76
C TYR A 75 -3.08 -6.38 8.02
N LEU A 76 -4.30 -6.64 7.55
CA LEU A 76 -5.07 -5.64 6.80
C LEU A 76 -5.50 -4.44 7.65
N GLN A 77 -5.46 -4.54 8.99
CA GLN A 77 -5.68 -3.39 9.88
C GLN A 77 -4.59 -2.31 9.76
N TYR A 78 -3.39 -2.68 9.31
CA TYR A 78 -2.27 -1.75 9.14
C TYR A 78 -2.29 -1.03 7.78
N ILE A 79 -3.17 -1.40 6.86
CA ILE A 79 -3.25 -0.80 5.52
C ILE A 79 -4.32 0.29 5.51
N SER A 80 -3.90 1.52 5.21
CA SER A 80 -4.79 2.63 4.89
C SER A 80 -4.87 2.84 3.38
N TYR A 81 -6.10 3.01 2.87
CA TYR A 81 -6.36 3.40 1.48
C TYR A 81 -6.62 4.90 1.32
N LYS A 82 -6.64 5.66 2.42
CA LYS A 82 -6.87 7.09 2.40
C LYS A 82 -5.55 7.82 2.14
N ILE A 83 -5.53 8.67 1.13
CA ILE A 83 -4.44 9.63 0.89
C ILE A 83 -4.91 11.00 1.37
N GLY A 84 -4.35 11.46 2.49
CA GLY A 84 -4.51 12.82 2.97
C GLY A 84 -3.19 13.58 2.91
N GLU A 85 -3.10 14.68 3.65
CA GLU A 85 -1.93 15.56 3.63
C GLU A 85 -0.65 14.87 4.10
N LYS A 86 -0.73 13.98 5.11
CA LYS A 86 0.44 13.27 5.64
C LYS A 86 0.99 12.28 4.62
N GLU A 87 0.10 11.54 3.97
CA GLU A 87 0.43 10.57 2.92
C GLU A 87 1.01 11.28 1.70
N GLU A 88 0.44 12.41 1.28
CA GLU A 88 0.97 13.22 0.19
C GLU A 88 2.38 13.75 0.51
N ARG A 89 2.61 14.24 1.74
CA ARG A 89 3.95 14.66 2.18
C ARG A 89 4.94 13.49 2.21
N GLY A 90 4.52 12.34 2.73
CA GLY A 90 5.34 11.12 2.77
C GLY A 90 5.77 10.68 1.38
N TYR A 91 4.81 10.61 0.45
CA TYR A 91 5.04 10.30 -0.96
C TYR A 91 6.03 11.28 -1.62
N LYS A 92 5.78 12.60 -1.52
CA LYS A 92 6.65 13.61 -2.13
C LYS A 92 8.07 13.58 -1.56
N ARG A 93 8.20 13.36 -0.25
CA ARG A 93 9.50 13.21 0.41
C ARG A 93 10.25 12.00 -0.12
N PHE A 94 9.61 10.84 -0.17
CA PHE A 94 10.20 9.62 -0.71
C PHE A 94 10.67 9.81 -2.16
N LEU A 95 9.81 10.37 -3.01
CA LEU A 95 10.15 10.61 -4.41
C LEU A 95 11.36 11.52 -4.57
N LYS A 96 11.44 12.61 -3.78
CA LYS A 96 12.60 13.50 -3.77
C LYS A 96 13.88 12.77 -3.38
N GLU A 97 13.84 11.99 -2.29
CA GLU A 97 15.02 11.23 -1.81
C GLU A 97 15.44 10.14 -2.81
N ALA A 98 14.47 9.47 -3.46
CA ALA A 98 14.73 8.47 -4.48
C ALA A 98 15.39 9.07 -5.72
N ILE A 99 14.91 10.22 -6.21
CA ILE A 99 15.52 10.94 -7.33
C ILE A 99 16.96 11.35 -6.99
N GLN A 100 17.18 11.93 -5.80
CA GLN A 100 18.51 12.35 -5.36
C GLN A 100 19.51 11.18 -5.26
N LYS A 101 19.02 9.98 -4.96
CA LYS A 101 19.81 8.75 -4.90
C LYS A 101 19.94 8.04 -6.26
N GLY A 102 19.37 8.58 -7.34
CA GLY A 102 19.37 7.96 -8.66
C GLY A 102 18.54 6.68 -8.75
N LEU A 103 17.54 6.52 -7.87
CA LEU A 103 16.68 5.33 -7.80
C LEU A 103 15.38 5.47 -8.61
N SER A 104 15.09 6.65 -9.14
CA SER A 104 13.90 6.87 -9.96
C SER A 104 14.11 6.31 -11.37
N PRO A 105 13.31 5.33 -11.83
CA PRO A 105 13.42 4.83 -13.19
C PRO A 105 13.02 5.91 -14.20
N SER A 106 13.59 5.85 -15.40
CA SER A 106 13.12 6.68 -16.51
C SER A 106 11.74 6.22 -16.96
N MET A 107 10.86 7.16 -17.30
CA MET A 107 9.51 6.86 -17.80
C MET A 107 9.52 5.95 -19.04
N ARG A 108 10.61 5.95 -19.82
CA ARG A 108 10.80 5.07 -20.99
C ARG A 108 11.01 3.60 -20.60
N ASP A 109 11.48 3.35 -19.38
CA ASP A 109 11.74 2.01 -18.86
C ASP A 109 10.49 1.39 -18.23
N ILE A 110 9.50 2.22 -17.87
CA ILE A 110 8.21 1.79 -17.33
C ILE A 110 7.31 1.35 -18.48
N ARG A 111 7.32 0.05 -18.79
CA ARG A 111 6.43 -0.54 -19.80
C ARG A 111 5.13 -0.99 -19.17
N TYR A 112 4.02 -0.42 -19.61
CA TYR A 112 2.68 -0.96 -19.35
C TYR A 112 2.45 -2.08 -20.37
N ARG A 113 2.62 -3.32 -19.94
CA ARG A 113 2.24 -4.51 -20.72
C ARG A 113 0.81 -4.90 -20.40
#